data_AF-A0A3C0ZWF5-F1
#
_entry.id   AF-A0A3C0ZWF5-F1
#
_cell.length_a   1.000
_cell.length_b   1.000
_cell.length_c   1.000
_cell.angle_alpha   90.00
_cell.angle_beta   90.00
_cell.angle_gamma   90.00
#
_symmetry.space_group_name_H-M   'P 1'
#
loop_
_entity.id
_entity.type
_entity.pdbx_description
1 polymer ?
#
loop_
_entity_poly.entity_id
_entity_poly.type
_entity_poly.pdbx_seq_one_letter_code
_entity_poly.pdbx_strand_id
1 'polypeptide(L)'
;MQTSADMSGNEMSGEKNASDSAVSTLPERRLKGIYIRDLSRPSEPEFLPAEAVVLAIGHSARDTLEEIYRLGIPMEQKKFAVGLRVAHPQTMIDESQYGTGDPAILASMRLSAAPYKLTAKASSGRGVYSFCMCPGGYIVNASSEAGHLCVNGMSDENRDSGWANSAIVVTVGEEEYGSPHVLAGMHFQRELEKKAYKMGQGSIPVQYYTKFREAFEKTHLSVSLSEPGTG
;
A
#
# COMPACT_ATOMS: atom_id res chain seq x y z
N MET A 1 18.77 -4.96 5.03
CA MET A 1 18.47 -6.29 5.62
C MET A 1 17.01 -6.57 5.37
N GLN A 2 16.69 -7.36 4.35
CA GLN A 2 15.39 -8.04 4.29
C GLN A 2 15.58 -9.33 5.10
N THR A 3 14.87 -9.45 6.21
CA THR A 3 14.80 -10.67 7.01
C THR A 3 13.40 -11.24 6.81
N SER A 4 13.30 -12.38 6.14
CA SER A 4 12.06 -13.16 6.11
C SER A 4 12.06 -14.08 7.34
N ALA A 5 11.04 -13.99 8.19
CA ALA A 5 10.85 -14.96 9.26
C ALA A 5 10.12 -16.17 8.65
N ASP A 6 10.82 -17.30 8.60
CA ASP A 6 10.24 -18.61 8.31
C ASP A 6 9.81 -19.17 9.66
N MET A 7 8.55 -19.53 9.86
CA MET A 7 8.08 -20.01 11.17
C MET A 7 7.62 -21.48 11.11
N SER A 8 8.13 -22.24 10.14
CA SER A 8 7.68 -23.59 9.78
C SER A 8 7.88 -24.70 10.83
N GLY A 9 8.46 -24.44 12.00
CA GLY A 9 8.68 -25.48 13.02
C GLY A 9 7.52 -25.63 14.01
N ASN A 10 6.45 -26.31 13.60
CA ASN A 10 5.46 -26.86 14.52
C ASN A 10 5.59 -28.39 14.54
N GLU A 11 6.40 -28.94 15.45
CA GLU A 11 6.43 -30.39 15.69
C GLU A 11 5.14 -30.84 16.39
N MET A 12 4.38 -31.73 15.74
CA MET A 12 3.21 -32.39 16.32
C MET A 12 3.59 -33.75 16.90
N SER A 13 3.51 -33.89 18.22
CA SER A 13 3.40 -35.20 18.88
C SER A 13 2.18 -35.19 19.80
N GLY A 14 1.14 -35.93 19.43
CA GLY A 14 -0.05 -36.13 20.26
C GLY A 14 -0.84 -37.36 19.82
N GLU A 15 -0.86 -38.38 20.66
CA GLU A 15 -1.63 -39.62 20.48
C GLU A 15 -3.13 -39.33 20.47
N LYS A 16 -3.86 -39.98 19.55
CA LYS A 16 -5.32 -39.90 19.46
C LYS A 16 -5.95 -40.99 20.31
N ASN A 17 -6.71 -40.60 21.33
CA ASN A 17 -7.80 -41.42 21.85
C ASN A 17 -9.11 -40.67 21.65
N ALA A 18 -10.07 -41.35 21.04
CA ALA A 18 -11.36 -40.82 20.66
C ALA A 18 -12.41 -41.15 21.73
N SER A 19 -13.01 -40.12 22.32
CA SER A 19 -14.43 -40.05 22.67
C SER A 19 -14.72 -38.73 23.39
N ASP A 20 -15.94 -38.25 23.16
CA ASP A 20 -16.66 -37.19 23.87
C ASP A 20 -16.47 -35.72 23.44
N SER A 21 -17.65 -35.12 23.29
CA SER A 21 -17.97 -33.73 23.01
C SER A 21 -17.04 -32.73 23.71
N ALA A 22 -16.29 -31.96 22.93
CA ALA A 22 -15.50 -30.86 23.45
C ALA A 22 -15.62 -29.66 22.50
N VAL A 23 -16.07 -28.53 23.07
CA VAL A 23 -15.62 -27.20 22.63
C VAL A 23 -14.13 -27.33 22.43
N SER A 24 -13.64 -27.25 21.18
CA SER A 24 -12.24 -27.51 20.89
C SER A 24 -11.41 -26.37 21.48
N THR A 25 -11.03 -26.50 22.74
CA THR A 25 -9.91 -25.77 23.30
C THR A 25 -8.69 -26.26 22.54
N LEU A 26 -8.30 -25.47 21.53
CA LEU A 26 -7.01 -25.68 20.89
C LEU A 26 -5.96 -25.75 21.99
N PRO A 27 -5.08 -26.77 22.01
CA PRO A 27 -4.04 -26.86 23.02
C PRO A 27 -3.26 -25.54 23.07
N GLU A 28 -2.89 -25.09 24.27
CA GLU A 28 -2.15 -23.83 24.46
C GLU A 28 -0.90 -23.83 23.57
N ARG A 29 -0.94 -23.04 22.49
CA ARG A 29 0.19 -22.85 21.61
C ARG A 29 1.13 -21.84 22.25
N ARG A 30 2.32 -22.29 22.63
CA ARG A 30 3.38 -21.43 23.16
C ARG A 30 4.50 -21.29 22.14
N LEU A 31 4.92 -20.04 21.90
CA LEU A 31 6.10 -19.73 21.11
C LEU A 31 7.34 -20.36 21.74
N LYS A 32 8.16 -21.04 20.93
CA LYS A 32 9.45 -21.60 21.36
C LYS A 32 10.65 -20.89 20.73
N GLY A 33 10.42 -20.13 19.66
CA GLY A 33 11.45 -19.49 18.87
C GLY A 33 10.94 -19.17 17.46
N ILE A 34 11.85 -18.72 16.61
CA ILE A 34 11.61 -18.43 15.19
C ILE A 34 12.71 -19.03 14.34
N TYR A 35 12.43 -19.36 13.08
CA TYR A 35 13.49 -19.61 12.13
C TYR A 35 13.82 -18.32 11.38
N ILE A 36 15.10 -17.99 11.33
CA ILE A 36 15.60 -16.84 10.60
C ILE A 36 16.37 -17.31 9.38
N ARG A 37 16.17 -16.62 8.26
CA ARG A 37 16.94 -16.85 7.04
C ARG A 37 17.74 -15.60 6.72
N ASP A 38 19.06 -15.73 6.64
CA ASP A 38 19.94 -14.66 6.20
C ASP A 38 19.91 -14.59 4.66
N LEU A 39 19.16 -13.66 4.09
CA LEU A 39 19.05 -13.53 2.64
C LEU A 39 20.36 -13.08 1.95
N SER A 40 21.38 -12.66 2.70
CA SER A 40 22.70 -12.32 2.13
C SER A 40 23.55 -13.55 1.80
N ARG A 41 23.18 -14.72 2.31
CA ARG A 41 23.92 -15.97 2.16
C ARG A 41 22.95 -17.10 1.84
N PRO A 42 23.26 -18.01 0.91
CA PRO A 42 22.48 -19.22 0.72
C PRO A 42 22.74 -20.15 1.93
N SER A 43 22.00 -19.96 3.01
CA SER A 43 22.05 -20.81 4.20
C SER A 43 20.68 -21.40 4.52
N GLU A 44 20.70 -22.53 5.21
CA GLU A 44 19.50 -23.07 5.84
C GLU A 44 18.97 -22.09 6.91
N PRO A 45 17.65 -22.10 7.18
CA PRO A 45 17.10 -21.33 8.29
C PRO A 45 17.70 -21.75 9.63
N GLU A 46 18.10 -20.79 10.44
CA GLU A 46 18.60 -21.00 11.80
C GLU A 46 17.47 -20.85 12.81
N PHE A 47 17.37 -21.78 13.76
CA PHE A 47 16.41 -21.66 14.86
C PHE A 47 16.96 -20.77 15.97
N LEU A 48 16.26 -19.66 16.25
CA LEU A 48 16.52 -18.81 17.40
C LEU A 48 15.50 -19.09 18.51
N PRO A 49 15.90 -19.66 19.65
CA PRO A 49 14.99 -19.88 20.76
C PRO A 49 14.54 -18.54 21.35
N ALA A 50 13.24 -18.39 21.56
CA ALA A 50 12.64 -17.19 22.12
C ALA A 50 11.30 -17.50 22.78
N GLU A 51 11.02 -16.87 23.90
CA GLU A 51 9.73 -16.96 24.59
C GLU A 51 8.76 -15.83 24.19
N ALA A 52 9.30 -14.75 23.61
CA ALA A 52 8.56 -13.61 23.11
C ALA A 52 9.20 -13.08 21.81
N VAL A 53 8.36 -12.73 20.84
CA VAL A 53 8.77 -12.15 19.55
C VAL A 53 7.89 -10.94 19.24
N VAL A 54 8.52 -9.84 18.84
CA VAL A 54 7.83 -8.61 18.41
C VAL A 54 7.87 -8.53 16.89
N LEU A 55 6.69 -8.55 16.24
CA LEU A 55 6.58 -8.43 14.79
C LEU A 55 6.45 -6.96 14.38
N ALA A 56 7.58 -6.32 14.08
CA ALA A 56 7.67 -4.95 13.54
C ALA A 56 8.05 -4.95 12.05
N ILE A 57 7.45 -5.86 11.28
CA ILE A 57 7.87 -6.23 9.92
C ILE A 57 7.41 -5.25 8.82
N GLY A 58 6.57 -4.28 9.16
CA GLY A 58 5.92 -3.40 8.18
C GLY A 58 4.87 -4.11 7.34
N HIS A 59 4.04 -3.35 6.61
CA HIS A 59 2.90 -3.93 5.87
C HIS A 59 3.29 -4.61 4.55
N SER A 60 4.54 -4.48 4.10
CA SER A 60 5.03 -5.06 2.84
C SER A 60 5.73 -6.42 3.01
N ALA A 61 5.85 -6.93 4.24
CA ALA A 61 6.40 -8.26 4.53
C ALA A 61 5.41 -9.38 4.18
N ARG A 62 5.01 -9.45 2.91
CA ARG A 62 3.91 -10.28 2.41
C ARG A 62 4.17 -11.78 2.57
N ASP A 63 5.42 -12.20 2.35
CA ASP A 63 5.89 -13.55 2.63
C ASP A 63 5.66 -13.96 4.09
N THR A 64 5.99 -13.06 5.02
CA THR A 64 5.84 -13.26 6.45
C THR A 64 4.36 -13.25 6.85
N LEU A 65 3.54 -12.40 6.23
CA LEU A 65 2.08 -12.39 6.44
C LEU A 65 1.41 -13.70 5.98
N GLU A 66 1.87 -14.27 4.87
CA GLU A 66 1.43 -15.61 4.42
C GLU A 66 1.81 -16.69 5.43
N GLU A 67 3.00 -16.61 6.02
CA GLU A 67 3.45 -17.59 7.02
C GLU A 67 2.69 -17.47 8.34
N ILE A 68 2.44 -16.25 8.81
CA ILE A 68 1.56 -15.98 9.97
C ILE A 68 0.18 -16.61 9.75
N TYR A 69 -0.37 -16.48 8.54
CA TYR A 69 -1.63 -17.12 8.17
C TYR A 69 -1.54 -18.66 8.18
N ARG A 70 -0.48 -19.25 7.60
CA ARG A 70 -0.27 -20.72 7.60
C ARG A 70 -0.17 -21.30 9.00
N LEU A 71 0.45 -20.56 9.93
CA LEU A 71 0.52 -20.94 11.33
C LEU A 71 -0.82 -20.90 12.06
N GLY A 72 -1.86 -20.31 11.46
CA GLY A 72 -3.15 -20.12 12.09
C GLY A 72 -3.12 -19.10 13.22
N ILE A 73 -2.19 -18.14 13.17
CA ILE A 73 -2.24 -16.97 14.04
C ILE A 73 -3.47 -16.14 13.62
N PRO A 74 -4.34 -15.73 14.55
CA PRO A 74 -5.51 -14.93 14.22
C PRO A 74 -5.13 -13.65 13.47
N MET A 75 -5.81 -13.41 12.36
CA MET A 75 -5.63 -12.24 11.51
C MET A 75 -7.01 -11.71 11.12
N GLU A 76 -7.11 -10.41 10.92
CA GLU A 76 -8.33 -9.76 10.43
C GLU A 76 -8.04 -8.95 9.17
N GLN A 77 -8.99 -8.97 8.24
CA GLN A 77 -8.88 -8.20 7.02
C GLN A 77 -9.06 -6.71 7.34
N LYS A 78 -8.09 -5.87 6.95
CA LYS A 78 -8.13 -4.43 7.18
C LYS A 78 -8.34 -3.66 5.87
N LYS A 79 -9.29 -2.71 5.89
CA LYS A 79 -9.46 -1.72 4.81
C LYS A 79 -8.22 -0.83 4.67
N PHE A 80 -7.84 -0.49 3.45
CA PHE A 80 -6.73 0.42 3.14
C PHE A 80 -7.06 1.33 1.96
N ALA A 81 -6.19 2.28 1.64
CA ALA A 81 -6.40 3.21 0.55
C ALA A 81 -5.46 2.96 -0.62
N VAL A 82 -5.98 3.10 -1.84
CA VAL A 82 -5.22 2.99 -3.09
C VAL A 82 -5.53 4.18 -3.97
N GLY A 83 -4.62 4.51 -4.89
CA GLY A 83 -4.82 5.61 -5.80
C GLY A 83 -3.59 5.89 -6.64
N LEU A 84 -3.48 7.14 -7.09
CA LEU A 84 -2.41 7.59 -7.99
C LEU A 84 -1.62 8.70 -7.34
N ARG A 85 -0.31 8.78 -7.63
CA ARG A 85 0.49 9.98 -7.33
C ARG A 85 0.19 11.03 -8.40
N VAL A 86 -0.11 12.24 -7.95
CA VAL A 86 -0.24 13.43 -8.81
C VAL A 86 0.93 14.36 -8.53
N ALA A 87 1.44 15.02 -9.57
CA ALA A 87 2.55 15.96 -9.48
C ALA A 87 2.23 17.26 -10.22
N HIS A 88 2.65 18.39 -9.64
CA HIS A 88 2.46 19.74 -10.15
C HIS A 88 3.71 20.58 -9.86
N PRO A 89 3.99 21.65 -10.63
CA PRO A 89 5.02 22.60 -10.27
C PRO A 89 4.79 23.11 -8.84
N GLN A 90 5.84 23.14 -8.01
CA GLN A 90 5.74 23.59 -6.63
C GLN A 90 5.25 25.05 -6.55
N THR A 91 5.66 25.88 -7.50
CA THR A 91 5.24 27.29 -7.61
C THR A 91 3.72 27.46 -7.71
N MET A 92 3.01 26.53 -8.37
CA MET A 92 1.55 26.55 -8.45
C MET A 92 0.91 26.39 -7.06
N ILE A 93 1.50 25.55 -6.21
CA ILE A 93 1.02 25.33 -4.86
C ILE A 93 1.41 26.52 -3.97
N ASP A 94 2.64 27.04 -4.11
CA ASP A 94 3.10 28.22 -3.38
C ASP A 94 2.22 29.44 -3.68
N GLU A 95 1.88 29.68 -4.95
CA GLU A 95 0.94 30.74 -5.35
C GLU A 95 -0.44 30.52 -4.74
N SER A 96 -0.95 29.28 -4.73
CA SER A 96 -2.26 28.98 -4.16
C SER A 96 -2.32 29.17 -2.64
N GLN A 97 -1.26 28.82 -1.92
CA GLN A 97 -1.26 28.80 -0.45
C GLN A 97 -0.71 30.09 0.16
N TYR A 98 0.28 30.72 -0.48
CA TYR A 98 0.98 31.91 0.01
C TYR A 98 0.72 33.15 -0.84
N GLY A 99 0.06 33.03 -1.99
CA GLY A 99 -0.21 34.14 -2.90
C GLY A 99 0.97 34.54 -3.78
N THR A 100 2.11 33.84 -3.70
CA THR A 100 3.29 34.05 -4.53
C THR A 100 4.12 32.77 -4.65
N GLY A 101 4.70 32.55 -5.82
CA GLY A 101 5.70 31.50 -6.08
C GLY A 101 7.12 32.03 -6.20
N ASP A 102 7.36 33.31 -5.89
CA ASP A 102 8.69 33.94 -5.99
C ASP A 102 9.61 33.45 -4.85
N PRO A 103 10.71 32.73 -5.16
CA PRO A 103 11.60 32.18 -4.15
C PRO A 103 12.24 33.25 -3.24
N ALA A 104 12.50 34.46 -3.73
CA ALA A 104 13.09 35.53 -2.93
C ALA A 104 12.09 36.06 -1.90
N ILE A 105 10.81 36.19 -2.27
CA ILE A 105 9.76 36.58 -1.35
C ILE A 105 9.56 35.49 -0.29
N LEU A 106 9.44 34.22 -0.71
CA LEU A 106 9.30 33.09 0.21
C LEU A 106 10.47 33.02 1.20
N ALA A 107 11.71 33.16 0.71
CA ALA A 107 12.91 33.20 1.56
C ALA A 107 12.90 34.38 2.54
N SER A 108 12.50 35.57 2.10
CA SER A 108 12.41 36.76 2.96
C SER A 108 11.41 36.58 4.11
N MET A 109 10.35 35.80 3.87
CA MET A 109 9.33 35.43 4.86
C MET A 109 9.65 34.14 5.62
N ARG A 110 10.77 33.47 5.28
CA ARG A 110 11.17 32.16 5.81
C ARG A 110 10.10 31.07 5.61
N LEU A 111 9.41 31.12 4.48
CA LEU A 111 8.43 30.12 4.07
C LEU A 111 9.11 28.97 3.32
N SER A 112 8.84 27.74 3.72
CA SER A 112 9.22 26.54 2.96
C SER A 112 8.28 26.30 1.79
N ALA A 113 8.63 25.40 0.87
CA ALA A 113 7.71 24.86 -0.14
C ALA A 113 6.34 24.49 0.47
N ALA A 114 5.27 25.05 -0.11
CA ALA A 114 3.93 24.96 0.43
C ALA A 114 3.37 23.54 0.36
N PRO A 115 2.77 23.02 1.45
CA PRO A 115 2.02 21.79 1.43
C PRO A 115 0.53 22.02 1.10
N TYR A 116 -0.19 20.94 0.81
CA TYR A 116 -1.66 20.94 0.81
C TYR A 116 -2.22 19.69 1.48
N LYS A 117 -3.49 19.79 1.90
CA LYS A 117 -4.30 18.66 2.35
C LYS A 117 -5.72 18.82 1.81
N LEU A 118 -6.15 17.86 1.00
CA LEU A 118 -7.44 17.87 0.33
C LEU A 118 -8.27 16.66 0.71
N THR A 119 -9.57 16.86 0.84
CA THR A 119 -10.58 15.81 0.99
C THR A 119 -11.81 16.19 0.18
N ALA A 120 -12.40 15.22 -0.49
CA ALA A 120 -13.63 15.39 -1.25
C ALA A 120 -14.50 14.13 -1.12
N LYS A 121 -15.80 14.29 -1.37
CA LYS A 121 -16.72 13.16 -1.53
C LYS A 121 -17.04 13.05 -3.02
N ALA A 122 -16.71 11.91 -3.62
CA ALA A 122 -17.04 11.63 -5.01
C ALA A 122 -18.56 11.46 -5.19
N SER A 123 -19.04 11.56 -6.44
CA SER A 123 -20.45 11.30 -6.78
C SER A 123 -20.92 9.90 -6.39
N SER A 124 -20.00 8.92 -6.37
CA SER A 124 -20.24 7.57 -5.84
C SER A 124 -20.42 7.51 -4.32
N GLY A 125 -20.29 8.64 -3.62
CA GLY A 125 -20.35 8.73 -2.17
C GLY A 125 -19.03 8.39 -1.45
N ARG A 126 -18.01 7.90 -2.18
CA ARG A 126 -16.70 7.55 -1.61
C ARG A 126 -15.89 8.78 -1.23
N GLY A 127 -15.19 8.70 -0.10
CA GLY A 127 -14.21 9.72 0.31
C GLY A 127 -12.92 9.58 -0.49
N VAL A 128 -12.47 10.69 -1.08
CA VAL A 128 -11.19 10.81 -1.80
C VAL A 128 -10.35 11.85 -1.08
N TYR A 129 -9.07 11.58 -0.88
CA TYR A 129 -8.21 12.49 -0.13
C TYR A 129 -6.75 12.44 -0.59
N SER A 130 -6.03 13.53 -0.32
CA SER A 130 -4.59 13.58 -0.50
C SER A 130 -3.88 12.88 0.66
N PHE A 131 -2.88 12.06 0.35
CA PHE A 131 -2.05 11.36 1.31
C PHE A 131 -0.57 11.53 0.99
N CYS A 132 0.27 11.59 2.04
CA CYS A 132 1.73 11.73 1.94
C CYS A 132 2.12 12.85 0.95
N MET A 133 1.61 14.06 1.17
CA MET A 133 1.98 15.23 0.37
C MET A 133 3.45 15.58 0.63
N CYS A 134 4.21 15.72 -0.45
CA CYS A 134 5.65 15.95 -0.50
C CYS A 134 5.91 17.27 -1.25
N PRO A 135 6.05 18.41 -0.54
CA PRO A 135 6.44 19.67 -1.16
C PRO A 135 7.88 19.57 -1.68
N GLY A 136 8.12 20.09 -2.87
CA GLY A 136 9.44 20.08 -3.52
C GLY A 136 10.12 18.72 -3.49
N GLY A 137 9.33 17.67 -3.72
CA GLY A 137 9.75 16.29 -3.59
C GLY A 137 9.75 15.51 -4.90
N TYR A 138 9.91 14.20 -4.77
CA TYR A 138 10.00 13.24 -5.87
C TYR A 138 8.95 12.15 -5.71
N ILE A 139 8.48 11.63 -6.84
CA ILE A 139 7.78 10.34 -6.88
C ILE A 139 8.87 9.26 -6.96
N VAL A 140 8.82 8.30 -6.04
CA VAL A 140 9.84 7.26 -5.91
C VAL A 140 9.25 5.89 -6.18
N ASN A 141 10.06 4.99 -6.75
CA ASN A 141 9.72 3.58 -6.86
C ASN A 141 9.76 2.95 -5.45
N ALA A 142 8.63 2.36 -5.04
CA ALA A 142 8.45 1.73 -3.74
C ALA A 142 8.11 0.23 -3.89
N SER A 143 8.39 -0.37 -5.04
CA SER A 143 8.22 -1.81 -5.28
C SER A 143 9.09 -2.63 -4.35
N SER A 144 8.50 -3.68 -3.77
CA SER A 144 9.20 -4.66 -2.93
C SER A 144 9.24 -6.08 -3.54
N GLU A 145 8.60 -6.29 -4.69
CA GLU A 145 8.52 -7.59 -5.37
C GLU A 145 8.91 -7.45 -6.86
N ALA A 146 9.63 -8.43 -7.40
CA ALA A 146 9.96 -8.46 -8.82
C ALA A 146 8.69 -8.61 -9.67
N GLY A 147 8.63 -7.91 -10.81
CA GLY A 147 7.45 -7.93 -11.68
C GLY A 147 6.22 -7.16 -11.12
N HIS A 148 6.42 -6.37 -10.07
CA HIS A 148 5.39 -5.56 -9.42
C HIS A 148 5.83 -4.09 -9.39
N LEU A 149 4.86 -3.19 -9.49
CA LEU A 149 5.10 -1.75 -9.50
C LEU A 149 4.26 -1.00 -8.48
N CYS A 150 4.93 -0.38 -7.51
CA CYS A 150 4.34 0.53 -6.53
C CYS A 150 5.14 1.84 -6.50
N VAL A 151 4.46 2.96 -6.28
CA VAL A 151 5.09 4.28 -6.14
C VAL A 151 4.74 4.92 -4.82
N ASN A 152 5.66 5.70 -4.28
CA ASN A 152 5.41 6.57 -3.14
C ASN A 152 6.01 7.96 -3.41
N GLY A 153 6.13 8.79 -2.38
CA GLY A 153 6.72 10.12 -2.48
C GLY A 153 7.68 10.37 -1.33
N MET A 154 8.64 11.23 -1.61
CA MET A 154 9.69 11.65 -0.68
C MET A 154 10.01 13.12 -0.95
N SER A 155 10.48 13.83 0.06
CA SER A 155 11.17 15.11 -0.13
C SER A 155 12.48 15.06 0.63
N ASP A 156 13.51 15.71 0.07
CA ASP A 156 14.70 16.07 0.84
C ASP A 156 14.35 17.18 1.84
N GLU A 157 15.25 17.43 2.79
CA GLU A 157 15.07 18.48 3.79
C GLU A 157 14.83 19.86 3.14
N ASN A 158 15.58 20.16 2.07
CA ASN A 158 15.51 21.44 1.36
C ASN A 158 14.20 21.64 0.60
N ARG A 159 13.51 20.56 0.20
CA ARG A 159 12.26 20.60 -0.58
C ARG A 159 12.36 21.50 -1.83
N ASP A 160 13.39 21.29 -2.62
CA ASP A 160 13.80 22.16 -3.74
C ASP A 160 13.76 21.46 -5.11
N SER A 161 13.09 20.31 -5.23
CA SER A 161 12.96 19.61 -6.53
C SER A 161 12.21 20.41 -7.60
N GLY A 162 11.48 21.46 -7.19
CA GLY A 162 10.57 22.24 -8.03
C GLY A 162 9.20 21.57 -8.27
N TRP A 163 8.95 20.39 -7.70
CA TRP A 163 7.71 19.64 -7.88
C TRP A 163 7.01 19.31 -6.55
N ALA A 164 5.74 19.65 -6.45
CA ALA A 164 4.85 19.14 -5.42
C ALA A 164 4.24 17.81 -5.87
N ASN A 165 4.15 16.82 -4.98
CA ASN A 165 3.39 15.61 -5.28
C ASN A 165 2.64 15.05 -4.06
N SER A 166 1.49 14.42 -4.29
CA SER A 166 0.76 13.65 -3.26
C SER A 166 0.09 12.43 -3.87
N ALA A 167 -0.20 11.41 -3.08
CA ALA A 167 -1.12 10.37 -3.50
C ALA A 167 -2.56 10.92 -3.38
N ILE A 168 -3.40 10.71 -4.39
CA ILE A 168 -4.85 10.95 -4.32
C ILE A 168 -5.50 9.57 -4.25
N VAL A 169 -6.07 9.26 -3.09
CA VAL A 169 -6.45 7.88 -2.73
C VAL A 169 -7.91 7.76 -2.31
N VAL A 170 -8.43 6.55 -2.45
CA VAL A 170 -9.75 6.12 -1.99
C VAL A 170 -9.62 4.85 -1.17
N THR A 171 -10.40 4.73 -0.11
CA THR A 171 -10.43 3.53 0.73
C THR A 171 -11.14 2.39 0.00
N VAL A 172 -10.47 1.24 -0.11
CA VAL A 172 -10.99 -0.03 -0.62
C VAL A 172 -11.16 -1.05 0.51
N GLY A 173 -12.05 -2.01 0.30
CA GLY A 173 -12.36 -3.07 1.25
C GLY A 173 -12.77 -4.37 0.58
N GLU A 174 -13.41 -5.25 1.35
CA GLU A 174 -13.84 -6.58 0.93
C GLU A 174 -14.58 -6.61 -0.42
N GLU A 175 -15.45 -5.62 -0.66
CA GLU A 175 -16.18 -5.46 -1.92
C GLU A 175 -15.25 -5.36 -3.13
N GLU A 176 -14.18 -4.55 -3.04
CA GLU A 176 -13.19 -4.43 -4.12
C GLU A 176 -12.21 -5.59 -4.16
N TYR A 177 -11.90 -6.18 -3.01
CA TYR A 177 -11.01 -7.33 -2.96
C TYR A 177 -11.64 -8.56 -3.60
N GLY A 178 -12.98 -8.64 -3.64
CA GLY A 178 -13.75 -9.74 -4.19
C GLY A 178 -13.70 -11.02 -3.35
N SER A 179 -13.29 -10.93 -2.08
CA SER A 179 -13.16 -12.09 -1.20
C SER A 179 -13.13 -11.71 0.29
N PRO A 180 -13.78 -12.50 1.17
CA PRO A 180 -13.66 -12.36 2.63
C PRO A 180 -12.35 -12.95 3.18
N HIS A 181 -11.50 -13.54 2.31
CA HIS A 181 -10.24 -14.13 2.75
C HIS A 181 -9.36 -13.09 3.47
N VAL A 182 -8.73 -13.47 4.58
CA VAL A 182 -7.99 -12.53 5.44
C VAL A 182 -6.84 -11.82 4.72
N LEU A 183 -6.20 -12.51 3.76
CA LEU A 183 -5.15 -11.97 2.90
C LEU A 183 -5.67 -11.33 1.58
N ALA A 184 -6.99 -11.24 1.36
CA ALA A 184 -7.53 -10.75 0.08
C ALA A 184 -7.07 -9.33 -0.26
N GLY A 185 -6.95 -8.44 0.74
CA GLY A 185 -6.41 -7.10 0.53
C GLY A 185 -4.96 -7.11 0.03
N MET A 186 -4.12 -8.03 0.52
CA MET A 186 -2.73 -8.21 0.04
C MET A 186 -2.70 -8.73 -1.40
N HIS A 187 -3.56 -9.69 -1.74
CA HIS A 187 -3.68 -10.18 -3.11
C HIS A 187 -4.16 -9.10 -4.08
N PHE A 188 -5.12 -8.27 -3.65
CA PHE A 188 -5.59 -7.11 -4.40
C PHE A 188 -4.46 -6.08 -4.66
N GLN A 189 -3.57 -5.85 -3.69
CA GLN A 189 -2.39 -5.01 -3.92
C GLN A 189 -1.48 -5.60 -5.00
N ARG A 190 -1.14 -6.90 -4.91
CA ARG A 190 -0.30 -7.58 -5.90
C ARG A 190 -0.92 -7.53 -7.30
N GLU A 191 -2.23 -7.73 -7.41
CA GLU A 191 -2.99 -7.59 -8.65
C GLU A 191 -2.79 -6.21 -9.31
N LEU A 192 -2.98 -5.13 -8.54
CA LEU A 192 -2.78 -3.76 -9.03
C LEU A 192 -1.33 -3.51 -9.44
N GLU A 193 -0.38 -3.93 -8.62
CA GLU A 193 1.04 -3.72 -8.87
C GLU A 193 1.54 -4.49 -10.09
N LYS A 194 1.07 -5.72 -10.33
CA LYS A 194 1.35 -6.50 -11.55
C LYS A 194 0.79 -5.80 -12.78
N LYS A 195 -0.45 -5.29 -12.71
CA LYS A 195 -1.09 -4.56 -13.81
C LYS A 195 -0.31 -3.29 -14.13
N ALA A 196 0.09 -2.53 -13.13
CA ALA A 196 0.92 -1.33 -13.29
C ALA A 196 2.29 -1.65 -13.91
N TYR A 197 2.97 -2.69 -13.42
CA TYR A 197 4.25 -3.15 -13.97
C TYR A 197 4.13 -3.54 -15.44
N LYS A 198 3.10 -4.33 -15.79
CA LYS A 198 2.84 -4.77 -17.16
C LYS A 198 2.54 -3.59 -18.08
N MET A 199 1.72 -2.65 -17.63
CA MET A 199 1.35 -1.46 -18.39
C MET A 199 2.57 -0.57 -18.70
N GLY A 200 3.45 -0.39 -17.72
CA GLY A 200 4.67 0.41 -17.88
C GLY A 200 5.89 -0.39 -18.36
N GLN A 201 5.77 -1.70 -18.57
CA GLN A 201 6.88 -2.61 -18.91
C GLN A 201 8.08 -2.44 -17.96
N GLY A 202 7.79 -2.33 -16.66
CA GLY A 202 8.77 -2.06 -15.60
C GLY A 202 9.05 -0.57 -15.32
N SER A 203 8.64 0.34 -16.21
CA SER A 203 8.64 1.79 -15.95
C SER A 203 7.36 2.25 -15.24
N ILE A 204 7.40 3.43 -14.61
CA ILE A 204 6.21 4.05 -14.01
C ILE A 204 5.26 4.52 -15.13
N PRO A 205 4.04 3.96 -15.24
CA PRO A 205 3.08 4.46 -16.20
C PRO A 205 2.59 5.85 -15.77
N VAL A 206 2.69 6.81 -16.68
CA VAL A 206 2.34 8.21 -16.43
C VAL A 206 1.37 8.71 -17.48
N GLN A 207 0.47 9.60 -17.07
CA GLN A 207 -0.48 10.25 -17.96
C GLN A 207 -0.73 11.68 -17.50
N TYR A 208 -0.80 12.62 -18.44
CA TYR A 208 -1.25 13.98 -18.13
C TYR A 208 -2.69 13.96 -17.62
N TYR A 209 -2.96 14.71 -16.56
CA TYR A 209 -4.29 14.82 -15.95
C TYR A 209 -5.38 15.16 -16.97
N THR A 210 -5.11 16.07 -17.90
CA THR A 210 -6.06 16.45 -18.95
C THR A 210 -6.45 15.26 -19.83
N LYS A 211 -5.48 14.43 -20.23
CA LYS A 211 -5.72 13.22 -21.02
C LYS A 211 -6.40 12.11 -20.22
N PHE A 212 -6.04 11.96 -18.95
CA PHE A 212 -6.73 11.05 -18.04
C PHE A 212 -8.22 11.42 -17.90
N ARG A 213 -8.51 12.71 -17.68
CA ARG A 213 -9.87 13.24 -17.56
C ARG A 213 -10.67 13.07 -18.86
N GLU A 214 -10.10 13.46 -20.01
CA GLU A 214 -10.73 13.29 -21.32
C GLU A 214 -11.08 11.81 -21.60
N ALA A 215 -10.18 10.88 -21.27
CA ALA A 215 -10.43 9.45 -21.44
C ALA A 215 -11.58 8.99 -20.54
N PHE A 216 -11.57 9.39 -19.26
CA PHE A 216 -12.64 9.05 -18.32
C PHE A 216 -14.01 9.53 -18.81
N GLU A 217 -14.10 10.79 -19.23
CA GLU A 217 -15.34 11.40 -19.74
C GLU A 217 -15.88 10.67 -20.96
N LYS A 218 -15.03 10.33 -21.94
CA LYS A 218 -15.43 9.58 -23.13
C LYS A 218 -16.00 8.21 -22.79
N THR A 219 -15.37 7.50 -21.84
CA THR A 219 -15.80 6.16 -21.45
C THR A 219 -17.10 6.19 -20.65
N HIS A 220 -17.29 7.20 -19.78
CA HIS A 220 -18.53 7.35 -19.01
C HIS A 220 -19.71 7.87 -19.85
N LEU A 221 -19.46 8.76 -20.82
CA LEU A 221 -20.47 9.19 -21.80
C LEU A 221 -20.96 8.01 -22.67
N SER A 222 -20.09 7.06 -23.00
CA SER A 222 -20.51 5.86 -23.75
C SER A 222 -21.36 4.88 -22.93
N VAL A 223 -21.13 4.80 -21.61
CA VAL A 223 -21.91 3.93 -20.73
C VAL A 223 -23.31 4.51 -20.50
N SER A 224 -23.44 5.83 -20.28
CA SER A 224 -24.73 6.50 -20.08
C SER A 224 -25.64 6.52 -21.32
N LEU A 225 -25.09 6.31 -22.52
CA LEU A 225 -25.85 6.20 -23.78
C LEU A 225 -26.29 4.76 -24.10
N SER A 226 -25.83 3.77 -23.33
CA SER A 226 -26.05 2.34 -23.59
C SER A 226 -27.07 1.66 -22.67
N GLU A 227 -27.59 2.36 -21.66
CA GLU A 227 -28.73 1.88 -20.88
C GLU A 227 -30.04 2.16 -21.67
N PRO A 228 -30.80 1.14 -22.08
CA PRO A 228 -32.13 1.36 -22.62
C PRO A 228 -33.01 1.86 -21.48
N GLY A 229 -33.53 3.08 -21.60
CA GLY A 229 -34.55 3.58 -20.71
C GLY A 229 -35.75 2.63 -20.69
N THR A 230 -36.06 2.07 -19.53
CA THR A 230 -37.33 1.40 -19.29
C THR A 230 -38.43 2.45 -19.29
N GLY A 231 -39.05 2.64 -20.45
CA GLY A 231 -40.37 3.24 -20.60
C GLY A 231 -41.44 2.15 -20.64
#